data_AF-A0AA50HVF3-F1
#
_entry.id   AF-A0AA50HVF3-F1
#
_cell.length_a   1.000
_cell.length_b   1.000
_cell.length_c   1.000
_cell.angle_alpha   90.00
_cell.angle_beta   90.00
_cell.angle_gamma   90.00
#
_symmetry.space_group_name_H-M   'P 1'
#
loop_
_entity.id
_entity.type
_entity.pdbx_description
1 polymer ?
#
loop_
_entity_poly.entity_id
_entity_poly.type
_entity_poly.pdbx_seq_one_letter_code
_entity_poly.pdbx_strand_id
1 'polypeptide(L)'
;MSEAPSPQYGRPQIAHVLDHNNVNWLYKLIAQAAGANRFEVKSALDASGTPTPANRVKAWGYADTAADRSPMNLTELVTVLNALIAYRAGPATLAGGSGGVVDNG
;
A
#
# COMPACT_ATOMS: atom_id res chain seq x y z
N MET A 1 29.79 23.74 1.91
CA MET A 1 28.89 22.73 1.31
C MET A 1 27.49 23.28 1.44
N SER A 2 26.89 23.75 0.35
CA SER A 2 25.55 24.35 0.39
C SER A 2 24.50 23.25 0.34
N GLU A 3 23.67 23.19 1.38
CA GLU A 3 22.55 22.26 1.49
C GLU A 3 21.49 22.60 0.43
N ALA A 4 21.11 21.61 -0.38
CA ALA A 4 20.08 21.80 -1.40
C ALA A 4 18.72 22.04 -0.71
N PRO A 5 17.90 22.98 -1.19
CA PRO A 5 16.60 23.26 -0.59
C PRO A 5 15.73 22.00 -0.64
N SER A 6 15.26 21.56 0.54
CA SER A 6 14.30 20.48 0.66
C SER A 6 13.05 20.79 -0.18
N PRO A 7 12.59 19.87 -1.06
CA PRO A 7 11.40 20.11 -1.85
C PRO A 7 10.22 20.42 -0.94
N GLN A 8 9.66 21.63 -1.05
CA GLN A 8 8.47 22.01 -0.31
C GLN A 8 7.32 21.12 -0.81
N TYR A 9 6.76 20.30 0.09
CA TYR A 9 5.67 19.40 -0.25
C TYR A 9 4.43 20.21 -0.67
N GLY A 10 4.21 20.33 -1.97
CA GLY A 10 2.98 20.86 -2.53
C GLY A 10 1.93 19.76 -2.56
N ARG A 11 0.87 19.89 -1.75
CA ARG A 11 -0.29 19.01 -1.86
C ARG A 11 -0.83 19.11 -3.30
N PRO A 12 -0.86 18.02 -4.09
CA PRO A 12 -1.43 18.06 -5.43
C PRO A 12 -2.86 18.59 -5.34
N GLN A 13 -3.30 19.38 -6.32
CA GLN A 13 -4.71 19.73 -6.44
C GLN A 13 -5.50 18.42 -6.53
N ILE A 14 -6.24 18.10 -5.47
CA ILE A 14 -7.10 16.93 -5.46
C ILE A 14 -8.30 17.30 -6.32
N ALA A 15 -8.19 17.10 -7.64
CA ALA A 15 -9.24 17.35 -8.61
C ALA A 15 -10.44 16.39 -8.47
N HIS A 16 -10.29 15.34 -7.66
CA HIS A 16 -11.30 14.31 -7.45
C HIS A 16 -11.90 14.46 -6.05
N VAL A 17 -13.22 14.54 -5.95
CA VAL A 17 -13.90 14.17 -4.71
C VAL A 17 -13.35 12.80 -4.31
N LEU A 18 -12.77 12.71 -3.12
CA LEU A 18 -12.01 11.55 -2.67
C LEU A 18 -13.01 10.44 -2.35
N ASP A 19 -13.34 9.62 -3.35
CA ASP A 19 -14.21 8.46 -3.19
C ASP A 19 -13.44 7.36 -2.45
N HIS A 20 -13.80 7.14 -1.19
CA HIS A 20 -13.20 6.10 -0.35
C HIS A 20 -13.42 4.69 -0.88
N ASN A 21 -14.39 4.50 -1.78
CA ASN A 21 -14.66 3.23 -2.44
C ASN A 21 -13.92 3.07 -3.77
N ASN A 22 -13.15 4.07 -4.21
CA ASN A 22 -12.48 4.06 -5.50
C ASN A 22 -11.08 4.70 -5.43
N VAL A 23 -10.16 4.00 -4.78
CA VAL A 23 -8.77 4.43 -4.56
C VAL A 23 -7.76 3.69 -5.44
N ASN A 24 -8.19 3.08 -6.56
CA ASN A 24 -7.29 2.40 -7.51
C ASN A 24 -6.16 3.32 -8.01
N TRP A 25 -6.47 4.61 -8.22
CA TRP A 25 -5.47 5.60 -8.64
C TRP A 25 -4.33 5.73 -7.61
N LEU A 26 -4.69 5.72 -6.31
CA LEU A 26 -3.74 5.86 -5.22
C LEU A 26 -2.90 4.58 -5.07
N TYR A 27 -3.54 3.42 -5.18
CA TYR A 27 -2.84 2.14 -5.23
C TYR A 27 -1.79 2.10 -6.35
N LYS A 28 -2.17 2.48 -7.58
CA LYS A 28 -1.25 2.52 -8.73
C LYS A 28 -0.07 3.45 -8.49
N LEU A 29 -0.34 4.65 -7.95
CA LEU A 29 0.70 5.63 -7.65
C LEU A 29 1.70 5.11 -6.60
N ILE A 30 1.20 4.52 -5.51
CA ILE A 30 2.04 3.95 -4.46
C ILE A 30 2.82 2.74 -4.98
N ALA A 31 2.17 1.85 -5.74
CA ALA A 31 2.82 0.68 -6.33
C ALA A 31 3.96 1.10 -7.28
N GLN A 32 3.74 2.13 -8.10
CA GLN A 32 4.78 2.70 -8.97
C GLN A 32 5.94 3.30 -8.16
N ALA A 33 5.63 4.10 -7.13
CA ALA A 33 6.66 4.70 -6.28
C ALA A 33 7.47 3.65 -5.49
N ALA A 34 6.81 2.58 -5.04
CA ALA A 34 7.42 1.50 -4.27
C ALA A 34 8.04 0.40 -5.15
N GLY A 35 7.92 0.47 -6.48
CA GLY A 35 8.34 -0.59 -7.40
C GLY A 35 7.62 -1.93 -7.17
N ALA A 36 6.42 -1.91 -6.59
CA ALA A 36 5.66 -3.12 -6.29
C ALA A 36 4.91 -3.60 -7.53
N ASN A 37 4.95 -4.92 -7.78
CA ASN A 37 4.19 -5.55 -8.86
C ASN A 37 3.06 -6.45 -8.30
N ARG A 38 2.11 -6.81 -9.16
CA ARG A 38 0.93 -7.60 -8.76
C ARG A 38 1.26 -8.97 -8.15
N PHE A 39 2.39 -9.57 -8.52
CA PHE A 39 2.79 -10.88 -8.00
C PHE A 39 3.32 -10.73 -6.58
N GLU A 40 4.14 -9.72 -6.32
CA GLU A 40 4.60 -9.37 -4.98
C GLU A 40 3.42 -9.04 -4.04
N VAL A 41 2.47 -8.23 -4.50
CA VAL A 41 1.26 -7.90 -3.74
C VAL A 41 0.48 -9.16 -3.39
N LYS A 42 0.31 -10.08 -4.34
CA LYS A 42 -0.37 -11.35 -4.10
C LYS A 42 0.36 -12.19 -3.05
N SER A 43 1.68 -12.33 -3.17
CA SER A 43 2.50 -13.07 -2.20
C SER A 43 2.45 -12.45 -0.81
N ALA A 44 2.46 -11.12 -0.72
CA ALA A 44 2.37 -10.40 0.55
C ALA A 44 1.01 -10.63 1.24
N LEU A 45 -0.09 -10.55 0.49
CA LEU A 45 -1.45 -10.80 0.99
C LEU A 45 -1.64 -12.25 1.46
N ASP A 46 -1.07 -13.20 0.73
CA ASP A 46 -1.09 -14.61 1.13
C ASP A 46 -0.29 -14.82 2.42
N ALA A 47 0.90 -14.23 2.53
CA ALA A 47 1.75 -14.31 3.71
C ALA A 47 1.13 -13.60 4.94
N SER A 48 0.30 -12.57 4.74
CA SER A 48 -0.39 -11.86 5.82
C SER A 48 -1.68 -12.55 6.29
N GLY A 49 -2.00 -13.74 5.76
CA GLY A 49 -3.24 -14.45 6.09
C GLY A 49 -4.50 -13.81 5.53
N THR A 50 -4.37 -12.91 4.54
CA THR A 50 -5.51 -12.26 3.85
C THR A 50 -5.54 -12.65 2.37
N PRO A 51 -5.80 -13.95 2.06
CA PRO A 51 -5.72 -14.44 0.69
C PRO A 51 -6.73 -13.71 -0.19
N THR A 52 -6.21 -13.01 -1.20
CA THR A 52 -7.00 -12.27 -2.17
C THR A 52 -6.88 -12.95 -3.53
N PRO A 53 -7.98 -13.18 -4.28
CA PRO A 53 -7.92 -13.80 -5.60
C PRO A 53 -6.98 -13.05 -6.57
N ALA A 54 -6.19 -13.78 -7.37
CA ALA A 54 -5.21 -13.16 -8.27
C ALA A 54 -5.86 -12.26 -9.34
N ASN A 55 -7.07 -12.59 -9.78
CA ASN A 55 -7.87 -11.75 -10.68
C ASN A 55 -8.29 -10.43 -10.02
N ARG A 56 -8.61 -10.43 -8.72
CA ARG A 56 -8.92 -9.21 -7.96
C ARG A 56 -7.70 -8.29 -7.86
N VAL A 57 -6.53 -8.85 -7.52
CA VAL A 57 -5.26 -8.10 -7.48
C VAL A 57 -4.90 -7.53 -8.86
N LYS A 58 -5.13 -8.31 -9.93
CA LYS A 58 -4.93 -7.87 -11.32
C LYS A 58 -5.87 -6.71 -11.67
N ALA A 59 -7.15 -6.79 -11.28
CA ALA A 59 -8.15 -5.78 -11.59
C ALA A 59 -7.86 -4.41 -10.98
N TRP A 60 -7.14 -4.34 -9.86
CA TRP A 60 -6.74 -3.06 -9.25
C TRP A 60 -5.79 -2.23 -10.12
N GLY A 61 -5.01 -2.89 -10.98
CA GLY A 61 -4.08 -2.24 -11.89
C GLY A 61 -4.68 -1.81 -13.23
N TYR A 62 -5.93 -2.18 -13.55
CA TYR A 62 -6.55 -1.84 -14.82
C TYR A 62 -6.83 -0.35 -14.96
N ALA A 63 -6.83 0.14 -16.21
CA ALA A 63 -7.25 1.49 -16.53
C ALA A 63 -8.70 1.73 -16.07
N ASP A 64 -9.02 2.98 -15.78
CA ASP A 64 -10.33 3.36 -15.23
C ASP A 64 -11.50 3.09 -16.20
N THR A 65 -11.20 2.95 -17.50
CA THR A 65 -12.13 2.64 -18.59
C THR A 65 -12.28 1.14 -18.87
N ALA A 66 -11.51 0.27 -18.21
CA ALA A 66 -11.56 -1.16 -18.46
C ALA A 66 -12.86 -1.78 -17.95
N ALA A 67 -13.49 -2.64 -18.75
CA ALA A 67 -14.73 -3.33 -18.37
C ALA A 67 -14.57 -4.22 -17.13
N ASP A 68 -13.41 -4.86 -16.99
CA ASP A 68 -13.08 -5.73 -15.86
C ASP A 68 -12.48 -4.97 -14.68
N ARG A 69 -12.48 -3.63 -14.71
CA ARG A 69 -12.03 -2.81 -13.59
C ARG A 69 -12.89 -3.15 -12.39
N SER A 70 -12.23 -3.32 -11.26
CA SER A 70 -12.90 -3.54 -9.99
C SER A 70 -12.45 -2.48 -8.99
N PRO A 71 -13.38 -1.71 -8.41
CA PRO A 71 -13.03 -0.62 -7.49
C PRO A 71 -12.38 -1.18 -6.23
N MET A 72 -11.26 -0.57 -5.84
CA MET A 72 -10.55 -0.82 -4.60
C MET A 72 -11.01 0.23 -3.59
N ASN A 73 -11.42 -0.20 -2.39
CA ASN A 73 -11.73 0.72 -1.30
C ASN A 73 -10.50 1.00 -0.42
N LEU A 74 -10.64 2.00 0.46
CA LEU A 74 -9.56 2.43 1.36
C LEU A 74 -9.10 1.31 2.30
N THR A 75 -10.01 0.47 2.80
CA THR A 75 -9.68 -0.66 3.68
C THR A 75 -8.79 -1.67 2.97
N GLU A 76 -9.15 -2.07 1.74
CA GLU A 76 -8.34 -2.96 0.91
C GLU A 76 -6.96 -2.36 0.67
N LEU A 77 -6.88 -1.05 0.41
CA LEU A 77 -5.61 -0.37 0.22
C LEU A 77 -4.74 -0.47 1.48
N VAL A 78 -5.28 -0.16 2.66
CA VAL A 78 -4.55 -0.26 3.93
C VAL A 78 -4.06 -1.70 4.17
N THR A 79 -4.91 -2.70 3.92
CA THR A 79 -4.52 -4.11 4.04
C THR A 79 -3.35 -4.46 3.11
N VAL A 80 -3.42 -4.06 1.84
CA VAL A 80 -2.35 -4.31 0.86
C VAL A 80 -1.03 -3.65 1.29
N LEU A 81 -1.08 -2.40 1.75
CA LEU A 81 0.11 -1.68 2.18
C LEU A 81 0.74 -2.32 3.41
N ASN A 82 -0.07 -2.67 4.42
CA ASN A 82 0.43 -3.37 5.61
C ASN A 82 1.05 -4.72 5.26
N ALA A 83 0.43 -5.49 4.36
CA ALA A 83 0.95 -6.76 3.89
C ALA A 83 2.30 -6.57 3.17
N LEU A 84 2.41 -5.59 2.26
CA LEU A 84 3.66 -5.30 1.55
C LEU A 84 4.77 -4.84 2.50
N ILE A 85 4.46 -3.98 3.47
CA ILE A 85 5.41 -3.52 4.48
C ILE A 85 5.96 -4.71 5.26
N ALA A 86 5.08 -5.56 5.80
CA ALA A 86 5.50 -6.74 6.56
C ALA A 86 6.29 -7.73 5.69
N TYR A 87 5.85 -7.97 4.46
CA TYR A 87 6.49 -8.89 3.52
C TYR A 87 7.92 -8.45 3.17
N ARG A 88 8.12 -7.15 2.92
CA ARG A 88 9.44 -6.59 2.58
C ARG A 88 10.38 -6.47 3.77
N ALA A 89 9.83 -6.24 4.97
CA ALA A 89 10.63 -6.14 6.18
C ALA A 89 11.22 -7.49 6.62
N GLY A 90 10.65 -8.60 6.13
CA GLY A 90 11.10 -9.95 6.44
C GLY A 90 10.88 -10.33 7.91
N PRO A 91 11.29 -11.55 8.32
CA PRO A 91 11.07 -12.04 9.67
C PRO A 91 11.79 -11.22 10.77
N ALA A 92 12.80 -10.41 10.41
CA ALA A 92 13.59 -9.65 11.37
C ALA A 92 12.89 -8.39 11.93
N THR A 93 11.99 -7.76 11.17
CA THR A 93 11.34 -6.49 11.60
C THR A 93 10.08 -6.69 12.43
N LEU A 94 9.46 -7.87 12.39
CA LEU A 94 8.28 -8.18 13.24
C LEU A 94 8.64 -8.48 14.70
N ALA A 95 9.92 -8.72 15.00
CA ALA A 95 10.42 -9.03 16.34
C ALA A 95 10.81 -7.78 17.18
N GLY A 96 10.79 -6.58 16.61
CA GLY A 96 11.23 -5.34 17.27
C GLY A 96 10.14 -4.57 18.03
N GLY A 97 8.90 -5.07 18.08
CA GLY A 97 7.73 -4.35 18.61
C GLY A 97 7.13 -4.91 19.89
N SER A 98 7.87 -5.71 20.66
CA SER A 98 7.36 -6.29 21.92
C SER A 98 8.48 -6.39 22.94
N GLY A 99 8.64 -5.37 23.79
CA GLY A 99 9.59 -5.43 24.90
C GLY A 99 9.89 -4.07 25.52
N GLY A 100 8.99 -3.61 26.38
CA GLY A 100 9.22 -2.39 27.16
C GLY A 100 8.04 -2.04 28.07
N VAL A 101 7.50 -3.01 28.81
CA VAL A 101 6.75 -2.68 30.02
C VAL A 101 7.79 -2.19 31.03
N VAL A 102 7.86 -0.87 31.20
CA VAL A 102 8.55 -0.28 32.34
C VAL A 102 7.66 -0.48 33.57
N ASP A 103 8.04 -1.47 34.38
CA ASP A 103 7.56 -1.62 35.75
C ASP A 103 8.25 -0.52 36.57
N ASN A 104 7.49 0.49 36.99
CA ASN A 104 7.97 1.53 37.90
C ASN A 104 7.60 1.09 39.32
N GLY A 105 8.59 0.55 40.03
CA GLY A 105 8.59 0.50 41.50
C GLY A 105 8.72 1.87 42.15
#